data_AF-A0A7C4M8E1-F1
#
_entry.id   AF-A0A7C4M8E1-F1
#
_cell.length_a   1.000
_cell.length_b   1.000
_cell.length_c   1.000
_cell.angle_alpha   90.00
_cell.angle_beta   90.00
_cell.angle_gamma   90.00
#
_symmetry.space_group_name_H-M   'P 1'
#
loop_
_entity.id
_entity.type
_entity.pdbx_description
1 polymer ?
#
loop_
_entity_poly.entity_id
_entity_poly.type
_entity_poly.pdbx_seq_one_letter_code
_entity_poly.pdbx_strand_id
1 'polypeptide(L)'
;MVIPNIVLSEVAEGSRILDLGCGPYDLMAILSKLGYDMTGIDDLIDPWHLISRNRDRIKAFAKEMGIHLINEPIESVKLEENTFDAVLLIDIIEHSLNPRILLTRGISMLKPNGLC
;
A
#
# COMPACT_ATOMS: atom_id res chain seq x y z
N MET A 1 16.60 -1.87 -7.98
CA MET A 1 16.10 -2.03 -6.60
C MET A 1 16.27 -0.70 -5.87
N VAL A 2 15.46 0.31 -6.22
CA VAL A 2 15.63 1.69 -5.73
C VAL A 2 14.69 1.98 -4.56
N ILE A 3 13.42 1.57 -4.68
CA ILE A 3 12.38 1.87 -3.70
C ILE A 3 12.71 1.31 -2.29
N PRO A 4 13.13 0.04 -2.11
CA PRO A 4 13.46 -0.46 -0.77
C PRO A 4 14.58 0.36 -0.09
N ASN A 5 15.58 0.80 -0.85
CA ASN A 5 16.71 1.55 -0.30
C ASN A 5 16.28 2.95 0.18
N ILE A 6 15.36 3.60 -0.53
CA ILE A 6 14.82 4.91 -0.10
C ILE A 6 14.02 4.73 1.19
N VAL A 7 13.15 3.71 1.27
CA VAL A 7 12.39 3.45 2.49
C VAL A 7 13.35 3.18 3.67
N LEU A 8 14.39 2.37 3.45
CA LEU A 8 15.37 2.04 4.48
C LEU A 8 16.26 3.22 4.90
N SER A 9 16.46 4.23 4.04
CA SER A 9 17.28 5.41 4.38
C SER A 9 16.47 6.55 4.97
N GLU A 10 15.23 6.73 4.52
CA GLU A 10 14.42 7.91 4.85
C GLU A 10 13.30 7.62 5.87
N VAL A 11 12.90 6.35 6.04
CA VAL A 11 11.77 5.96 6.90
C VAL A 11 12.27 5.12 8.06
N ALA A 12 12.02 5.58 9.29
CA ALA A 12 12.46 4.91 10.50
C ALA A 12 11.92 3.48 10.61
N GLU A 13 12.72 2.57 11.18
CA GLU A 13 12.30 1.19 11.43
C GLU A 13 11.05 1.15 12.32
N GLY A 14 10.11 0.24 12.02
CA GLY A 14 8.84 0.14 12.74
C GLY A 14 7.79 1.19 12.35
N SER A 15 8.09 2.09 11.42
CA SER A 15 7.13 3.08 10.91
C SER A 15 5.93 2.45 10.22
N ARG A 16 4.84 3.22 10.18
CA ARG A 16 3.60 2.86 9.47
C ARG A 16 3.70 3.27 8.01
N ILE A 17 3.54 2.32 7.12
CA ILE A 17 3.60 2.56 5.67
C ILE A 17 2.28 2.13 5.03
N LEU A 18 1.71 3.03 4.24
CA LEU A 18 0.56 2.77 3.38
C LEU A 18 1.02 2.50 1.96
N ASP A 19 0.47 1.50 1.30
CA ASP A 19 0.62 1.28 -0.14
C ASP A 19 -0.75 1.36 -0.84
N LEU A 20 -0.87 2.29 -1.79
CA LEU A 20 -2.10 2.57 -2.54
C LEU A 20 -2.07 1.81 -3.87
N GLY A 21 -3.02 0.90 -4.09
CA GLY A 21 -3.00 0.01 -5.27
C GLY A 21 -1.99 -1.12 -5.12
N CYS A 22 -1.98 -1.76 -3.95
CA CYS A 22 -0.91 -2.64 -3.51
C CYS A 22 -0.81 -4.02 -4.21
N GLY A 23 -1.80 -4.40 -5.02
CA GLY A 23 -1.75 -5.59 -5.88
C GLY A 23 -1.35 -6.90 -5.16
N PRO A 24 -0.29 -7.63 -5.59
CA PRO A 24 0.16 -8.89 -4.99
C PRO A 24 1.14 -8.77 -3.81
N TYR A 25 1.54 -7.57 -3.38
CA TYR A 25 2.34 -7.32 -2.17
C TYR A 25 3.82 -7.70 -2.19
N ASP A 26 4.47 -7.80 -3.36
CA ASP A 26 5.87 -8.22 -3.46
C ASP A 26 6.83 -7.34 -2.62
N LEU A 27 6.70 -6.02 -2.71
CA LEU A 27 7.50 -5.07 -1.92
C LEU A 27 7.06 -5.03 -0.45
N MET A 28 5.75 -4.98 -0.22
CA MET A 28 5.19 -4.87 1.14
C MET A 28 5.57 -6.07 2.00
N ALA A 29 5.63 -7.27 1.44
CA ALA A 29 6.06 -8.46 2.17
C ALA A 29 7.50 -8.32 2.67
N ILE A 30 8.39 -7.77 1.84
CA ILE A 30 9.78 -7.50 2.22
C ILE A 30 9.83 -6.47 3.35
N LEU A 31 9.16 -5.34 3.19
CA LEU A 31 9.15 -4.28 4.21
C LEU A 31 8.53 -4.75 5.53
N SER A 32 7.46 -5.54 5.47
CA SER A 32 6.86 -6.13 6.66
C SER A 32 7.83 -7.08 7.38
N LYS A 33 8.59 -7.91 6.65
CA LYS A 33 9.64 -8.76 7.23
C LYS A 33 10.84 -7.98 7.79
N LEU A 34 11.06 -6.75 7.31
CA LEU A 34 12.05 -5.82 7.84
C LEU A 34 11.51 -5.00 9.03
N GLY A 35 10.29 -5.28 9.49
CA GLY A 35 9.74 -4.71 10.72
C GLY A 35 8.82 -3.51 10.55
N TYR A 36 8.50 -3.09 9.33
CA TYR A 36 7.55 -2.01 9.07
C TYR A 36 6.09 -2.45 9.29
N ASP A 37 5.25 -1.54 9.78
CA ASP A 37 3.81 -1.75 9.96
C ASP A 37 3.08 -1.41 8.65
N MET A 38 2.76 -2.44 7.88
CA MET A 38 2.30 -2.31 6.51
C MET A 38 0.77 -2.34 6.42
N THR A 39 0.19 -1.30 5.82
CA THR A 39 -1.21 -1.26 5.39
C THR A 39 -1.28 -1.15 3.86
N GLY A 40 -2.16 -1.93 3.22
CA GLY A 40 -2.36 -1.89 1.77
C GLY A 40 -3.83 -1.70 1.41
N ILE A 41 -4.11 -0.87 0.41
CA ILE A 41 -5.45 -0.70 -0.16
C ILE A 41 -5.44 -1.16 -1.61
N ASP A 42 -6.36 -2.06 -1.96
CA ASP A 42 -6.57 -2.49 -3.35
C ASP A 42 -7.94 -3.17 -3.46
N ASP A 43 -8.72 -2.91 -4.52
CA ASP A 43 -10.02 -3.56 -4.72
C ASP A 43 -9.89 -5.00 -5.29
N LEU A 44 -8.70 -5.34 -5.80
CA LEU A 44 -8.31 -6.60 -6.40
C LEU A 44 -9.28 -7.05 -7.49
N ILE A 45 -9.70 -6.11 -8.35
CA ILE A 45 -10.68 -6.39 -9.42
C ILE A 45 -10.07 -6.58 -10.81
N ASP A 46 -8.77 -6.31 -11.00
CA ASP A 46 -8.15 -6.56 -12.31
C ASP A 46 -8.37 -8.01 -12.78
N PRO A 47 -8.52 -8.25 -14.09
CA PRO A 47 -8.88 -9.57 -14.62
C PRO A 47 -8.02 -10.72 -14.07
N TRP A 48 -6.72 -10.49 -13.86
CA TRP A 48 -5.80 -11.51 -13.38
C TRP A 48 -6.04 -11.90 -11.91
N HIS A 49 -6.52 -10.97 -11.06
CA HIS A 49 -6.89 -11.25 -9.67
C HIS A 49 -8.06 -12.24 -9.59
N LEU A 50 -8.96 -12.17 -10.57
CA LEU A 50 -10.18 -12.97 -10.65
C LEU A 50 -9.95 -14.37 -11.24
N ILE A 51 -8.75 -14.66 -11.74
CA ILE A 51 -8.41 -15.98 -12.28
C ILE A 51 -8.27 -16.96 -11.12
N SER A 52 -9.07 -18.04 -11.17
CA SER A 52 -8.98 -19.18 -10.25
C SER A 52 -9.09 -18.76 -8.78
N ARG A 53 -8.02 -18.88 -7.99
CA ARG A 53 -7.97 -18.52 -6.56
C ARG A 53 -6.93 -17.44 -6.26
N ASN A 54 -6.56 -16.62 -7.26
CA ASN A 54 -5.50 -15.63 -7.09
C ASN A 54 -5.85 -14.62 -6.00
N ARG A 55 -7.04 -14.00 -6.05
CA ARG A 55 -7.51 -13.09 -4.99
C ARG A 55 -7.47 -13.71 -3.59
N ASP A 56 -7.86 -14.97 -3.44
CA ASP A 56 -7.79 -15.67 -2.14
C ASP A 56 -6.35 -15.89 -1.67
N ARG A 57 -5.46 -16.28 -2.60
CA ARG A 57 -4.03 -16.49 -2.31
C ARG A 57 -3.35 -15.20 -1.88
N ILE A 58 -3.67 -14.10 -2.56
CA ILE A 58 -3.20 -12.75 -2.24
C ILE A 58 -3.61 -12.38 -0.83
N LYS A 59 -4.91 -12.51 -0.48
CA LYS A 59 -5.41 -12.26 0.89
C LYS A 59 -4.74 -13.15 1.94
N ALA A 60 -4.54 -14.43 1.64
CA ALA A 60 -3.86 -15.35 2.54
C ALA A 60 -2.39 -14.97 2.76
N PHE A 61 -1.70 -14.55 1.69
CA PHE A 61 -0.31 -14.11 1.75
C PHE A 61 -0.16 -12.82 2.56
N ALA A 62 -1.04 -11.82 2.39
CA ALA A 62 -1.06 -10.62 3.22
C ALA A 62 -1.15 -10.98 4.71
N LYS A 63 -2.06 -11.88 5.07
CA LYS A 63 -2.22 -12.35 6.46
C LYS A 63 -0.97 -13.06 6.98
N GLU A 64 -0.35 -13.92 6.16
CA GLU A 64 0.89 -14.63 6.53
C GLU A 64 2.06 -13.68 6.76
N MET A 65 2.14 -12.61 5.97
CA MET A 65 3.19 -11.60 6.09
C MET A 65 2.93 -10.60 7.22
N GLY A 66 1.71 -10.52 7.75
CA GLY A 66 1.35 -9.53 8.78
C GLY A 66 0.94 -8.17 8.19
N ILE A 67 0.52 -8.14 6.93
CA ILE A 67 0.05 -6.95 6.23
C ILE A 67 -1.43 -6.70 6.53
N HIS A 68 -1.78 -5.47 6.90
CA HIS A 68 -3.17 -5.04 7.03
C HIS A 68 -3.75 -4.68 5.65
N LEU A 69 -4.45 -5.64 5.04
CA LEU A 69 -5.12 -5.42 3.75
C LEU A 69 -6.54 -4.84 3.93
N ILE A 70 -6.79 -3.72 3.27
CA ILE A 70 -8.11 -3.12 3.07
C ILE A 70 -8.53 -3.42 1.63
N ASN A 71 -9.38 -4.44 1.45
CA ASN A 71 -9.82 -4.86 0.12
C ASN A 71 -11.07 -4.11 -0.36
N GLU A 72 -10.90 -2.84 -0.69
CA GLU A 72 -11.94 -1.91 -1.15
C GLU A 72 -11.37 -0.93 -2.19
N PRO A 73 -12.21 -0.30 -3.03
CA PRO A 73 -11.80 0.81 -3.88
C PRO A 73 -11.20 1.95 -3.06
N ILE A 74 -10.11 2.54 -3.53
CA ILE A 74 -9.39 3.60 -2.80
C ILE A 74 -10.36 4.74 -2.45
N GLU A 75 -11.28 5.08 -3.34
CA GLU A 75 -12.27 6.15 -3.16
C GLU A 75 -13.28 5.90 -2.03
N SER A 76 -13.58 4.65 -1.68
CA SER A 76 -14.56 4.33 -0.62
C SER A 76 -13.96 4.29 0.77
N VAL A 77 -12.66 4.00 0.87
CA VAL A 77 -11.99 3.83 2.16
C VAL A 77 -12.02 5.14 2.93
N LYS A 78 -12.18 5.08 4.25
CA LYS A 78 -11.99 6.23 5.15
C LYS A 78 -10.87 5.90 6.12
N LEU A 79 -9.71 6.49 5.89
CA LEU A 79 -8.58 6.44 6.82
C LEU A 79 -8.43 7.77 7.52
N GLU A 80 -7.86 7.71 8.71
CA GLU A 80 -7.52 8.89 9.50
C GLU A 80 -6.38 9.66 8.81
N GLU A 81 -6.52 10.98 8.77
CA GLU A 81 -5.48 11.87 8.25
C GLU A 81 -4.22 11.84 9.14
N ASN A 82 -3.05 12.14 8.58
CA ASN A 82 -1.78 12.19 9.33
C ASN A 82 -1.45 10.90 10.10
N THR A 83 -1.71 9.73 9.50
CA THR A 83 -1.56 8.42 10.16
C THR A 83 -0.27 7.70 9.79
N PHE A 84 0.21 7.88 8.55
CA PHE A 84 1.32 7.10 8.00
C PHE A 84 2.60 7.92 7.92
N ASP A 85 3.73 7.29 8.21
CA ASP A 85 5.06 7.88 8.08
C ASP A 85 5.53 7.85 6.62
N ALA A 86 5.06 6.88 5.83
CA ALA A 86 5.23 6.87 4.39
C ALA A 86 3.97 6.40 3.64
N VAL A 87 3.77 6.92 2.44
CA VAL A 87 2.73 6.49 1.49
C VAL A 87 3.40 6.12 0.18
N LEU A 88 3.18 4.91 -0.31
CA LEU A 88 3.72 4.41 -1.56
C LEU A 88 2.64 4.46 -2.64
N LEU A 89 3.03 4.92 -3.83
CA LEU A 89 2.23 4.88 -5.06
C LEU A 89 3.07 4.21 -6.14
N ILE A 90 3.11 2.89 -6.15
CA ILE A 90 3.95 2.11 -7.08
C ILE A 90 3.08 1.62 -8.24
N ASP A 91 3.39 2.07 -9.46
CA ASP A 91 2.74 1.63 -10.71
C ASP A 91 1.18 1.66 -10.68
N ILE A 92 0.60 2.58 -9.89
CA ILE A 92 -0.86 2.72 -9.70
C ILE A 92 -1.44 3.96 -10.40
N ILE A 93 -0.62 4.99 -10.64
CA ILE A 93 -1.10 6.30 -11.11
C ILE A 93 -1.67 6.18 -12.53
N GLU A 94 -1.06 5.34 -13.36
CA GLU A 94 -1.47 5.02 -14.73
C GLU A 94 -2.75 4.17 -14.80
N HIS A 95 -3.07 3.44 -13.74
CA HIS A 95 -4.29 2.64 -13.61
C HIS A 95 -5.46 3.45 -13.04
N SER A 96 -5.18 4.59 -12.40
CA SER A 96 -6.18 5.40 -11.73
C SER A 96 -7.01 6.26 -12.71
N LEU A 97 -8.33 6.13 -12.63
CA LEU A 97 -9.28 6.98 -13.37
C LEU A 97 -9.21 8.46 -12.96
N ASN A 98 -8.77 8.75 -11.73
CA ASN A 98 -8.68 10.10 -11.21
C ASN A 98 -7.41 10.29 -10.35
N PRO A 99 -6.23 10.42 -10.97
CA PRO A 99 -4.95 10.45 -10.26
C PRO A 99 -4.85 11.62 -9.27
N ARG A 100 -5.58 12.71 -9.49
CA ARG A 100 -5.68 13.81 -8.53
C ARG A 100 -6.30 13.35 -7.22
N ILE A 101 -7.38 12.58 -7.25
CA ILE A 101 -8.05 12.08 -6.04
C ILE A 101 -7.12 11.12 -5.30
N LEU A 102 -6.47 10.20 -6.04
CA LEU A 102 -5.48 9.28 -5.49
C LEU A 102 -4.37 10.02 -4.73
N LEU A 103 -3.73 11.00 -5.38
CA LEU A 103 -2.65 11.80 -4.81
C LEU A 103 -3.10 12.62 -3.61
N THR A 104 -4.22 13.35 -3.70
CA THR A 104 -4.74 14.16 -2.59
C THR A 104 -5.02 13.30 -1.36
N ARG A 105 -5.57 12.11 -1.56
CA ARG A 105 -5.86 11.16 -0.48
C ARG A 105 -4.60 10.56 0.13
N GLY A 106 -3.63 10.18 -0.69
CA GLY A 106 -2.34 9.71 -0.19
C GLY A 106 -1.66 10.77 0.68
N ILE A 107 -1.59 12.00 0.18
CA ILE A 107 -1.00 13.13 0.91
C ILE A 107 -1.75 13.43 2.21
N SER A 108 -3.09 13.37 2.24
CA SER A 108 -3.85 13.66 3.47
C SER A 108 -3.62 12.61 4.58
N MET A 109 -3.29 11.38 4.19
CA MET A 109 -3.00 10.29 5.14
C MET A 109 -1.57 10.33 5.67
N LEU A 110 -0.71 11.11 5.02
CA LEU A 110 0.69 11.27 5.38
C LEU A 110 0.83 12.18 6.60
N LYS A 111 1.65 11.79 7.58
CA LYS A 111 2.04 12.67 8.68
C LYS A 111 2.79 13.90 8.17
N PRO A 112 2.85 14.99 8.95
CA PRO A 112 3.77 16.08 8.66
C PRO A 112 5.20 15.56 8.52
N ASN A 113 5.87 15.92 7.42
CA ASN A 113 7.20 15.45 7.02
C ASN A 113 7.30 13.95 6.66
N GLY A 114 6.18 13.25 6.46
CA GLY A 114 6.22 11.88 5.96
C GLY A 114 6.74 11.81 4.52
N LEU A 115 7.16 10.61 4.12
CA LEU A 115 7.66 10.31 2.78
C LEU A 115 6.51 9.91 1.83
N CYS A 116 6.49 10.44 0.61
CA CYS A 116 5.60 10.00 -0.45
C CYS A 116 6.38 9.79 -1.75
#